data_AF-A0A526YTG9-F1
#
_entry.id   AF-A0A526YTG9-F1
#
_cell.length_a   1.000
_cell.length_b   1.000
_cell.length_c   1.000
_cell.angle_alpha   90.00
_cell.angle_beta   90.00
_cell.angle_gamma   90.00
#
_symmetry.space_group_name_H-M   'P 1'
#
loop_
_entity.id
_entity.type
_entity.pdbx_description
1 polymer ?
#
loop_
_entity_poly.entity_id
_entity_poly.type
_entity_poly.pdbx_seq_one_letter_code
_entity_poly.pdbx_strand_id
1 'polypeptide(L)'
;MARMPQRPLKRMLRFCGCPANDLKELRTFRLLQALLSFLQEANARGDDWEALAGIAQEVDWRADNPAWVPLLKLNRLRNAEEHEDFGEMRAALEVTGFDTALLNGGYGLALDYVFDKCAEALSTLNCELRKLLCA
;
A
#
# COMPACT_ATOMS: atom_id res chain seq x y z
N MET A 1 -4.81 -5.14 19.84
CA MET A 1 -4.18 -5.17 18.50
C MET A 1 -2.76 -4.63 18.58
N ALA A 2 -1.74 -5.40 18.22
CA ALA A 2 -0.37 -4.91 18.18
C ALA A 2 -0.20 -3.94 17.00
N ARG A 3 0.30 -2.72 17.26
CA ARG A 3 0.56 -1.73 16.22
C ARG A 3 1.91 -2.04 15.57
N MET A 4 1.95 -2.16 14.24
CA MET A 4 3.21 -2.38 13.53
C MET A 4 4.20 -1.23 13.83
N PRO A 5 5.45 -1.54 14.23
CA PRO A 5 6.41 -0.53 14.62
C PRO A 5 6.87 0.27 13.39
N GLN A 6 6.76 1.60 13.46
CA GLN A 6 7.19 2.49 12.37
C GLN A 6 8.70 2.72 12.35
N ARG A 7 9.37 2.64 13.51
CA ARG A 7 10.81 2.91 13.62
C ARG A 7 11.66 1.98 12.72
N PRO A 8 11.44 0.65 12.68
CA PRO A 8 12.15 -0.24 11.75
C PRO A 8 11.91 0.12 10.29
N LEU A 9 10.65 0.34 9.89
CA LEU A 9 10.31 0.73 8.52
C LEU A 9 11.02 2.03 8.10
N LYS A 10 10.99 3.06 8.95
CA LYS A 10 11.71 4.32 8.71
C LYS A 10 13.24 4.15 8.70
N ARG A 11 13.80 3.10 9.31
CA ARG A 11 15.23 2.77 9.19
C ARG A 11 15.52 2.14 7.83
N MET A 12 14.69 1.19 7.40
CA MET A 12 14.81 0.55 6.08
C MET A 12 14.71 1.57 4.95
N LEU A 13 13.71 2.46 4.99
CA LEU A 13 13.57 3.50 3.95
C LEU A 13 14.74 4.50 3.94
N ARG A 14 15.35 4.78 5.10
CA ARG A 14 16.58 5.59 5.14
C ARG A 14 17.76 4.88 4.50
N PHE A 15 17.90 3.57 4.72
CA PHE A 15 18.87 2.75 3.99
C PHE A 15 18.60 2.80 2.48
N CYS A 16 17.32 2.82 2.09
CA CYS A 16 16.93 2.99 0.69
C CYS A 16 17.23 4.39 0.10
N GLY A 17 17.70 5.35 0.91
CA GLY A 17 18.03 6.70 0.46
C GLY A 17 16.94 7.75 0.72
N CYS A 18 15.82 7.40 1.38
CA CYS A 18 14.79 8.39 1.70
C CYS A 18 15.28 9.41 2.75
N PRO A 19 15.08 10.73 2.53
CA PRO A 19 15.44 11.75 3.51
C PRO A 19 14.62 11.62 4.80
N ALA A 20 15.28 11.77 5.96
CA ALA A 20 14.64 11.59 7.26
C ALA A 20 13.46 12.55 7.50
N ASN A 21 13.53 13.77 6.94
CA ASN A 21 12.46 14.77 7.07
C ASN A 21 11.18 14.31 6.38
N ASP A 22 11.30 13.69 5.21
CA ASP A 22 10.14 13.24 4.43
C ASP A 22 9.43 12.06 5.09
N LEU A 23 10.16 11.26 5.88
CA LEU A 23 9.60 10.12 6.59
C LEU A 23 8.89 10.49 7.90
N LYS A 24 9.00 11.73 8.39
CA LYS A 24 8.43 12.13 9.70
C LYS A 24 6.92 11.96 9.74
N GLU A 25 6.24 12.48 8.73
CA GLU A 25 4.78 12.51 8.64
C GLU A 25 4.17 11.19 8.14
N LEU A 26 4.98 10.30 7.55
CA LEU A 26 4.49 9.05 7.00
C LEU A 26 4.12 8.06 8.10
N ARG A 27 2.90 7.52 7.98
CA ARG A 27 2.37 6.43 8.80
C ARG A 27 2.59 5.08 8.11
N THR A 28 2.33 4.00 8.84
CA THR A 28 2.63 2.62 8.47
C THR A 28 2.26 2.26 7.02
N PHE A 29 1.05 2.52 6.54
CA PHE A 29 0.68 2.18 5.16
C PHE A 29 1.47 2.94 4.10
N ARG A 30 1.82 4.21 4.32
CA ARG A 30 2.68 4.95 3.40
C ARG A 30 4.12 4.47 3.44
N LEU A 31 4.61 4.06 4.61
CA LEU A 31 5.93 3.46 4.74
C LEU A 31 6.02 2.11 4.01
N LEU A 32 4.99 1.26 4.15
CA LEU A 32 4.91 -0.02 3.46
C LEU A 32 4.73 0.15 1.94
N GLN A 33 3.99 1.16 1.50
CA GLN A 33 3.88 1.49 0.07
C GLN A 33 5.25 1.82 -0.53
N ALA A 34 6.00 2.73 0.11
CA ALA A 34 7.31 3.12 -0.36
C ALA A 34 8.25 1.91 -0.45
N LEU A 35 8.22 1.05 0.58
CA LEU A 35 8.97 -0.21 0.58
C LEU A 35 8.54 -1.11 -0.58
N LEU A 36 7.24 -1.30 -0.81
CA LEU A 36 6.73 -2.10 -1.93
C LEU A 36 7.25 -1.58 -3.28
N SER A 37 7.21 -0.27 -3.52
CA SER A 37 7.71 0.32 -4.76
C SER A 37 9.20 0.05 -4.97
N PHE A 38 10.01 0.10 -3.91
CA PHE A 38 11.43 -0.25 -3.99
C PHE A 38 11.67 -1.73 -4.28
N LEU A 39 10.93 -2.61 -3.61
CA LEU A 39 11.04 -4.05 -3.83
C LEU A 39 10.65 -4.44 -5.26
N GLN A 40 9.58 -3.85 -5.79
CA GLN A 40 9.14 -4.09 -7.17
C GLN A 40 10.18 -3.63 -8.18
N GLU A 41 10.79 -2.46 -7.97
CA GLU A 41 11.84 -1.96 -8.85
C GLU A 41 13.09 -2.88 -8.81
N ALA A 42 13.57 -3.23 -7.61
CA ALA A 42 14.73 -4.10 -7.46
C ALA A 42 14.48 -5.49 -8.07
N ASN A 43 13.32 -6.11 -7.79
CA ASN A 43 12.97 -7.41 -8.34
C ASN A 43 12.76 -7.36 -9.87
N ALA A 44 12.24 -6.25 -10.42
CA ALA A 44 12.08 -6.09 -11.87
C ALA A 44 13.42 -6.05 -12.61
N ARG A 45 14.47 -5.56 -11.94
CA ARG A 45 15.85 -5.55 -12.44
C ARG A 45 16.60 -6.87 -12.23
N GLY A 46 16.05 -7.75 -11.38
CA GLY A 46 16.73 -8.97 -10.94
C GLY A 46 17.84 -8.69 -9.94
N ASP A 47 17.77 -7.56 -9.25
CA ASP A 47 18.75 -7.17 -8.24
C ASP A 47 18.53 -7.92 -6.91
N ASP A 48 19.55 -7.91 -6.05
CA ASP A 48 19.48 -8.42 -4.68
C ASP A 48 19.22 -7.31 -3.65
N TRP A 49 19.27 -7.68 -2.36
CA TRP A 49 18.99 -6.73 -1.28
C TRP A 49 19.97 -5.55 -1.20
N GLU A 50 21.18 -5.66 -1.75
CA GLU A 50 22.18 -4.59 -1.71
C GLU A 50 21.76 -3.42 -2.61
N ALA A 51 21.11 -3.72 -3.73
CA ALA A 51 20.60 -2.70 -4.67
C ALA A 51 19.49 -1.82 -4.08
N LEU A 52 18.88 -2.23 -2.96
CA LEU A 52 17.98 -1.34 -2.23
C LEU A 52 18.71 -0.10 -1.70
N ALA A 53 20.03 -0.15 -1.46
CA ALA A 53 20.78 0.99 -0.97
C ALA A 53 20.75 2.17 -1.96
N GLY A 54 20.07 3.26 -1.61
CA GLY A 54 20.00 4.47 -2.43
C GLY A 54 18.96 4.47 -3.56
N ILE A 55 18.20 3.39 -3.75
CA ILE A 55 17.18 3.23 -4.81
C ILE A 55 16.08 4.32 -4.80
N ALA A 56 15.92 5.04 -3.69
CA ALA A 56 14.97 6.15 -3.56
C ALA A 56 15.21 7.32 -4.53
N GLN A 57 16.37 7.37 -5.20
CA GLN A 57 16.65 8.37 -6.25
C GLN A 57 16.03 7.99 -7.60
N GLU A 58 15.66 6.73 -7.79
CA GLU A 58 15.25 6.17 -9.08
C GLU A 58 13.75 5.83 -9.12
N VAL A 59 13.13 5.72 -7.95
CA VAL A 59 11.73 5.36 -7.78
C VAL A 59 10.96 6.55 -7.20
N ASP A 60 9.84 6.94 -7.82
CA ASP A 60 8.88 7.85 -7.19
C ASP A 60 8.06 7.13 -6.12
N TRP A 61 8.69 6.90 -4.98
CA TRP A 61 8.12 6.16 -3.85
C TRP A 61 6.99 6.91 -3.13
N ARG A 62 6.75 8.18 -3.48
CA ARG A 62 5.64 8.98 -2.95
C ARG A 62 4.35 8.79 -3.76
N ALA A 63 4.48 8.46 -5.04
CA ALA A 63 3.33 8.14 -5.89
C ALA A 63 2.53 6.96 -5.32
N ASP A 64 1.21 6.98 -5.54
CA ASP A 64 0.34 5.88 -5.16
C ASP A 64 0.74 4.62 -5.95
N ASN A 65 1.11 3.55 -5.24
CA ASN A 65 1.44 2.28 -5.87
C ASN A 65 0.12 1.55 -6.18
N PRO A 66 -0.18 1.21 -7.45
CA PRO A 66 -1.47 0.62 -7.83
C PRO A 66 -1.84 -0.63 -7.01
N ALA A 67 -0.85 -1.47 -6.68
CA ALA A 67 -1.07 -2.68 -5.88
C ALA A 67 -1.38 -2.37 -4.40
N TRP A 68 -1.10 -1.16 -3.93
CA TRP A 68 -1.28 -0.75 -2.53
C TRP A 68 -2.43 0.23 -2.30
N VAL A 69 -2.94 0.85 -3.37
CA VAL A 69 -4.08 1.78 -3.33
C VAL A 69 -5.26 1.24 -2.50
N PRO A 70 -5.69 -0.04 -2.63
CA PRO A 70 -6.82 -0.57 -1.84
C PRO A 70 -6.66 -0.36 -0.34
N LEU A 71 -5.47 -0.62 0.22
CA LEU A 71 -5.20 -0.44 1.66
C LEU A 71 -5.20 1.03 2.09
N LEU A 72 -4.78 1.95 1.22
CA LEU A 72 -4.86 3.38 1.49
C LEU A 72 -6.30 3.90 1.50
N LYS A 73 -7.15 3.33 0.64
CA LYS A 73 -8.56 3.75 0.49
C LYS A 73 -9.48 3.07 1.48
N LEU A 74 -9.11 1.92 2.04
CA LEU A 74 -9.86 1.26 3.12
C LEU A 74 -10.14 2.21 4.30
N ASN A 75 -9.14 3.01 4.70
CA ASN A 75 -9.35 3.98 5.78
C ASN A 75 -10.30 5.12 5.39
N ARG A 76 -10.36 5.50 4.10
CA ARG A 76 -11.34 6.48 3.61
C ARG A 76 -12.74 5.88 3.61
N LEU A 77 -12.90 4.65 3.12
CA LEU A 77 -14.17 3.94 3.13
C LEU A 77 -14.69 3.81 4.57
N ARG A 78 -13.85 3.37 5.51
CA ARG A 78 -14.20 3.29 6.95
C ARG A 78 -14.66 4.63 7.52
N ASN A 79 -13.98 5.72 7.19
CA ASN A 79 -14.36 7.05 7.67
C ASN A 79 -15.68 7.53 7.02
N ALA A 80 -15.88 7.25 5.73
CA ALA A 80 -17.10 7.61 5.02
C ALA A 80 -18.31 6.84 5.56
N GLU A 81 -18.14 5.55 5.89
CA GLU A 81 -19.14 4.75 6.62
C GLU A 81 -19.49 5.37 7.98
N GLU A 82 -18.47 5.75 8.77
CA GLU A 82 -18.66 6.34 10.10
C GLU A 82 -19.43 7.67 10.07
N HIS A 83 -19.35 8.39 8.95
CA HIS A 83 -20.04 9.66 8.73
C HIS A 83 -21.28 9.56 7.85
N GLU A 84 -21.70 8.35 7.46
CA GLU A 84 -22.82 8.10 6.54
C GLU A 84 -22.71 8.89 5.21
N ASP A 85 -21.49 9.14 4.74
CA ASP A 85 -21.22 9.85 3.48
C ASP A 85 -21.22 8.89 2.29
N PHE A 86 -22.41 8.64 1.75
CA PHE A 86 -22.60 7.74 0.60
C PHE A 86 -21.83 8.17 -0.66
N GLY A 87 -21.55 9.47 -0.82
CA GLY A 87 -20.79 9.99 -1.96
C GLY A 87 -19.33 9.56 -1.89
N GLU A 88 -18.69 9.78 -0.74
CA GLU A 88 -17.31 9.37 -0.50
C GLU A 88 -17.18 7.83 -0.44
N MET A 89 -18.19 7.12 0.07
CA MET A 89 -18.22 5.65 0.02
C MET A 89 -18.17 5.13 -1.43
N ARG A 90 -19.01 5.67 -2.32
CA ARG A 90 -19.00 5.28 -3.74
C ARG A 90 -17.67 5.62 -4.40
N ALA A 91 -17.15 6.83 -4.19
CA ALA A 91 -15.86 7.23 -4.72
C ALA A 91 -14.71 6.33 -4.24
N ALA A 92 -14.72 5.93 -2.97
CA ALA A 92 -13.73 5.01 -2.43
C ALA A 92 -13.82 3.61 -3.06
N LEU A 93 -15.03 3.09 -3.28
CA LEU A 93 -15.27 1.80 -3.95
C LEU A 93 -14.81 1.82 -5.41
N GLU A 94 -15.15 2.86 -6.18
CA GLU A 94 -14.75 2.99 -7.58
C GLU A 94 -13.22 3.01 -7.73
N VAL A 95 -12.51 3.65 -6.80
CA VAL A 95 -11.03 3.67 -6.80
C VAL A 95 -10.43 2.29 -6.53
N THR A 96 -11.14 1.39 -5.83
CA THR A 96 -10.72 -0.02 -5.72
C THR A 96 -11.03 -0.85 -6.97
N GLY A 97 -11.70 -0.26 -7.95
CA GLY A 97 -12.17 -0.93 -9.17
C GLY A 97 -13.50 -1.66 -8.99
N PHE A 98 -14.23 -1.40 -7.90
CA PHE A 98 -15.54 -2.01 -7.69
C PHE A 98 -16.59 -1.36 -8.60
N ASP A 99 -17.40 -2.18 -9.27
CA ASP A 99 -18.55 -1.71 -10.04
C ASP A 99 -19.68 -1.31 -9.08
N THR A 100 -19.88 0.00 -8.89
CA THR A 100 -20.89 0.54 -7.97
C THR A 100 -22.32 0.25 -8.42
N ALA A 101 -22.56 -0.19 -9.67
CA ALA A 101 -23.87 -0.69 -10.10
C ALA A 101 -24.27 -1.99 -9.36
N LEU A 102 -23.29 -2.76 -8.90
CA LEU A 102 -23.49 -3.99 -8.13
C LEU A 102 -23.89 -3.74 -6.67
N LEU A 103 -23.88 -2.49 -6.19
CA LEU A 103 -24.36 -2.14 -4.84
C LEU A 103 -25.83 -2.52 -4.63
N ASN A 104 -26.63 -2.56 -5.70
CA ASN A 104 -28.01 -3.04 -5.65
C ASN A 104 -28.12 -4.53 -5.25
N GLY A 105 -27.04 -5.31 -5.46
CA GLY A 105 -26.92 -6.70 -5.01
C GLY A 105 -26.53 -6.86 -3.54
N GLY A 106 -26.30 -5.75 -2.82
CA GLY A 106 -26.01 -5.71 -1.39
C GLY A 106 -24.62 -5.17 -1.07
N TYR A 107 -24.53 -4.39 0.01
CA TYR A 107 -23.28 -3.76 0.47
C TYR A 107 -22.20 -4.78 0.88
N GLY A 108 -22.61 -5.98 1.31
CA GLY A 108 -21.68 -7.07 1.67
C GLY A 108 -20.75 -7.46 0.51
N LEU A 109 -21.25 -7.48 -0.72
CA LEU A 109 -20.44 -7.80 -1.90
C LEU A 109 -19.35 -6.75 -2.17
N ALA A 110 -19.65 -5.48 -1.89
CA ALA A 110 -18.68 -4.40 -2.02
C ALA A 110 -17.58 -4.51 -0.96
N LEU A 111 -17.94 -4.86 0.27
CA LEU A 111 -16.98 -5.11 1.35
C LEU A 111 -16.09 -6.32 1.06
N ASP A 112 -16.67 -7.44 0.62
CA ASP A 112 -15.92 -8.64 0.26
C ASP A 112 -14.88 -8.31 -0.81
N TYR A 113 -15.29 -7.60 -1.87
CA TYR A 113 -14.37 -7.16 -2.92
C TYR A 113 -13.24 -6.27 -2.38
N VAL A 114 -13.54 -5.30 -1.52
CA VAL A 114 -12.51 -4.43 -0.92
C VAL A 114 -11.54 -5.23 -0.06
N PHE A 115 -12.04 -6.18 0.75
CA PHE A 115 -11.19 -7.02 1.59
C PHE A 115 -10.32 -7.97 0.76
N ASP A 116 -10.84 -8.53 -0.34
CA ASP A 116 -10.06 -9.31 -1.30
C ASP A 116 -8.91 -8.48 -1.89
N LYS A 117 -9.19 -7.23 -2.31
CA LYS A 117 -8.14 -6.32 -2.79
C LYS A 117 -7.12 -5.94 -1.73
N CYS A 118 -7.53 -5.81 -0.48
CA CYS A 118 -6.60 -5.61 0.63
C CYS A 118 -5.72 -6.85 0.87
N ALA A 119 -6.28 -8.05 0.78
CA ALA A 119 -5.54 -9.30 0.89
C ALA A 119 -4.54 -9.48 -0.27
N GLU A 120 -4.94 -9.16 -1.50
CA GLU A 120 -4.08 -9.13 -2.68
C GLU A 120 -2.90 -8.16 -2.49
N ALA A 121 -3.13 -6.96 -1.96
CA ALA A 121 -2.10 -5.96 -1.70
C ALA A 121 -1.05 -6.46 -0.68
N LEU A 122 -1.51 -7.06 0.44
CA LEU A 122 -0.63 -7.65 1.45
C LEU A 122 0.13 -8.86 0.89
N SER A 123 -0.52 -9.69 0.08
CA SER A 123 0.09 -10.82 -0.60
C SER A 123 1.19 -10.37 -1.56
N THR A 124 0.95 -9.29 -2.31
CA THR A 124 1.93 -8.69 -3.22
C THR A 124 3.18 -8.25 -2.48
N LEU A 125 3.05 -7.52 -1.37
CA LEU A 125 4.19 -7.13 -0.55
C LEU A 125 4.99 -8.35 -0.05
N ASN A 126 4.31 -9.38 0.43
CA ASN A 126 4.96 -10.61 0.89
C ASN A 126 5.68 -11.34 -0.27
N CYS A 127 5.08 -11.36 -1.46
CA CYS A 127 5.67 -11.94 -2.65
C CYS A 127 6.96 -11.21 -3.05
N GLU A 128 6.93 -9.88 -3.11
CA GLU A 128 8.10 -9.08 -3.47
C GLU A 128 9.23 -9.18 -2.44
N LEU A 129 8.88 -9.24 -1.14
CA LEU A 129 9.87 -9.53 -0.09
C LEU A 129 10.51 -10.91 -0.25
N ARG A 130 9.72 -11.94 -0.58
CA ARG A 130 10.23 -13.31 -0.77
C ARG A 130 11.12 -13.43 -1.99
N LYS A 131 10.74 -12.78 -3.10
CA LYS A 131 11.58 -12.76 -4.31
C LYS A 131 12.97 -12.21 -3.98
N LEU A 132 13.04 -11.09 -3.27
CA LEU A 132 14.32 -10.46 -2.95
C LEU A 132 15.15 -11.25 -1.92
N LEU A 133 14.51 -11.85 -0.92
CA LEU A 133 15.20 -12.55 0.18
C LEU A 133 15.56 -14.01 -0.13
N CYS A 134 14.94 -14.61 -1.15
CA CYS A 134 15.19 -15.98 -1.57
C CYS A 134 15.81 -16.09 -2.96
N ALA A 135 16.14 -14.96 -3.59
CA ALA A 135 17.07 -14.89 -4.73
C ALA A 135 18.50 -15.19 -4.26
#